data_AF-A0A061QJ24-F1
#
_entry.id   AF-A0A061QJ24-F1
#
_cell.length_a   1.000
_cell.length_b   1.000
_cell.length_c   1.000
_cell.angle_alpha   90.00
_cell.angle_beta   90.00
_cell.angle_gamma   90.00
#
_symmetry.space_group_name_H-M   'P 1'
#
loop_
_entity.id
_entity.type
_entity.pdbx_description
1 polymer ?
#
loop_
_entity_poly.entity_id
_entity_poly.type
_entity_poly.pdbx_seq_one_letter_code
_entity_poly.pdbx_strand_id
1 'polypeptide(L)'
;MDVNSFIIYLHELRNQCLYTHSALNIFNQCLEQKNQTGVLFAGQSALSAAAQVGAILWPSRARARRRGEVLREKLQLPESHALGDRRFVELWEHADEKLDDWVKTTKGERVLFDFVGDPKTINLPGLKESSVYRLYDTTSQILVFRGVGYNLGNLAKAIEEIGRRAEVLMKQIMEQSQTAQNAQNPNGQDSANGPATSPAPSASGPQMGLGGAGEGRAEEPANDSADDTDSISPLKTEAPLADEPASQAPATEAKKAETPVEAKPETKAPAKAETRAPAKAPAKSGAKAPAKAAAKTSDAKKPTKSAASKKPAAKSGKDT
;
A
#
# COMPACT_ATOMS: atom_id res chain seq x y z
N MET A 1 -10.72 23.96 -2.54
CA MET A 1 -11.35 22.80 -1.87
C MET A 1 -12.04 23.37 -0.65
N ASP A 2 -13.32 23.08 -0.46
CA ASP A 2 -14.03 23.47 0.76
C ASP A 2 -13.55 22.66 1.97
N VAL A 3 -13.87 23.14 3.17
CA VAL A 3 -13.39 22.55 4.43
C VAL A 3 -13.92 21.12 4.61
N ASN A 4 -15.15 20.84 4.21
CA ASN A 4 -15.75 19.51 4.38
C ASN A 4 -15.05 18.48 3.49
N SER A 5 -14.86 18.79 2.20
CA SER A 5 -14.09 17.95 1.28
C SER A 5 -12.67 17.70 1.78
N PHE A 6 -12.02 18.72 2.36
CA PHE A 6 -10.69 18.58 2.93
C PHE A 6 -10.66 17.60 4.11
N ILE A 7 -11.62 17.71 5.04
CA ILE A 7 -11.75 16.80 6.19
C ILE A 7 -11.99 15.36 5.73
N ILE A 8 -12.83 15.15 4.72
CA ILE A 8 -13.11 13.80 4.17
C ILE A 8 -11.81 13.17 3.65
N TYR A 9 -11.03 13.92 2.86
CA TYR A 9 -9.74 13.40 2.35
C TYR A 9 -8.73 13.16 3.46
N LEU A 10 -8.69 14.01 4.50
CA LEU A 10 -7.78 13.84 5.62
C LEU A 10 -8.14 12.61 6.47
N HIS A 11 -9.44 12.36 6.66
CA HIS A 11 -9.94 11.17 7.33
C HIS A 11 -9.60 9.90 6.55
N GLU A 12 -9.83 9.91 5.23
CA GLU A 12 -9.47 8.79 4.37
C GLU A 12 -7.95 8.53 4.38
N LEU A 13 -7.14 9.59 4.29
CA LEU A 13 -5.68 9.48 4.36
C LEU A 13 -5.22 8.83 5.67
N ARG A 14 -5.80 9.26 6.80
CA ARG A 14 -5.54 8.66 8.12
C ARG A 14 -5.91 7.18 8.14
N ASN A 15 -7.08 6.81 7.63
CA ASN A 15 -7.52 5.42 7.60
C ASN A 15 -6.59 4.54 6.77
N GLN A 16 -6.18 4.99 5.58
CA GLN A 16 -5.25 4.22 4.75
C GLN A 16 -3.88 4.07 5.40
N CYS A 17 -3.37 5.10 6.09
CA CYS A 17 -2.16 4.97 6.90
C CYS A 17 -2.33 3.91 8.01
N LEU A 18 -3.45 3.91 8.72
CA LEU A 18 -3.75 2.91 9.76
C LEU A 18 -3.81 1.49 9.18
N TYR A 19 -4.48 1.31 8.03
CA TYR A 19 -4.55 0.01 7.35
C TYR A 19 -3.18 -0.50 6.93
N THR A 20 -2.32 0.38 6.40
CA THR A 20 -0.94 0.01 6.09
C THR A 20 -0.17 -0.41 7.36
N HIS A 21 -0.29 0.33 8.46
CA HIS A 21 0.36 -0.04 9.73
C HIS A 21 -0.13 -1.39 10.25
N SER A 22 -1.45 -1.63 10.26
CA SER A 22 -2.02 -2.92 10.67
C SER A 22 -1.52 -4.08 9.78
N ALA A 23 -1.46 -3.87 8.47
CA ALA A 23 -0.92 -4.86 7.54
C ALA A 23 0.57 -5.15 7.80
N LEU A 24 1.38 -4.13 8.09
CA LEU A 24 2.80 -4.30 8.45
C LEU A 24 2.97 -5.01 9.80
N ASN A 25 2.07 -4.81 10.76
CA ASN A 25 2.10 -5.56 12.02
C ASN A 25 1.79 -7.05 11.79
N ILE A 26 0.77 -7.36 11.00
CA ILE A 26 0.45 -8.74 10.61
C ILE A 26 1.61 -9.36 9.83
N PHE A 27 2.24 -8.59 8.94
CA PHE A 27 3.42 -9.00 8.19
C PHE A 27 4.55 -9.46 9.11
N ASN A 28 4.89 -8.66 10.12
CA ASN A 28 5.94 -8.98 11.08
C ASN A 28 5.60 -10.24 11.90
N GLN A 29 4.34 -10.37 12.34
CA GLN A 29 3.88 -11.58 13.03
C GLN A 29 4.00 -12.84 12.15
N CYS A 30 3.61 -12.75 10.87
CA CYS A 30 3.76 -13.87 9.93
C CYS A 30 5.23 -14.21 9.70
N LEU A 31 6.11 -13.20 9.67
CA LEU A 31 7.54 -13.39 9.48
C LEU A 31 8.16 -14.13 10.67
N GLU A 32 7.81 -13.75 11.90
CA GLU A 32 8.22 -14.43 13.14
C GLU A 32 7.75 -15.89 13.17
N GLN A 33 6.51 -16.13 12.75
CA GLN A 33 5.90 -17.46 12.67
C GLN A 33 6.39 -18.28 11.47
N LYS A 34 7.23 -17.70 10.59
CA LYS A 34 7.69 -18.29 9.32
C LYS A 34 6.52 -18.72 8.41
N ASN A 35 5.39 -18.02 8.49
CA ASN A 35 4.21 -18.25 7.65
C ASN A 35 4.35 -17.48 6.33
N GLN A 36 4.90 -18.13 5.31
CA GLN A 36 5.25 -17.48 4.04
C GLN A 36 4.03 -16.90 3.29
N THR A 37 2.92 -17.63 3.27
CA THR A 37 1.68 -17.15 2.66
C THR A 37 1.17 -15.89 3.37
N GLY A 38 1.24 -15.88 4.70
CA GLY A 38 0.88 -14.73 5.53
C GLY A 38 1.77 -13.50 5.26
N VAL A 39 3.08 -13.71 5.12
CA VAL A 39 4.06 -12.65 4.77
C VAL A 39 3.69 -12.00 3.43
N LEU A 40 3.48 -12.80 2.38
CA LEU A 40 3.17 -12.26 1.05
C LEU A 40 1.79 -11.57 1.02
N PHE A 41 0.78 -12.15 1.67
CA PHE A 41 -0.55 -11.56 1.79
C PHE A 41 -0.53 -10.22 2.51
N ALA A 42 0.10 -10.16 3.69
CA ALA A 42 0.17 -8.95 4.50
C ALA A 42 1.03 -7.88 3.81
N GLY A 43 2.12 -8.27 3.14
CA GLY A 43 2.96 -7.37 2.37
C GLY A 43 2.21 -6.74 1.20
N GLN A 44 1.45 -7.55 0.44
CA GLN A 44 0.59 -7.05 -0.64
C GLN A 44 -0.50 -6.11 -0.09
N SER A 45 -1.09 -6.44 1.05
CA SER A 45 -2.10 -5.61 1.71
C SER A 45 -1.52 -4.25 2.13
N ALA A 46 -0.30 -4.24 2.68
CA ALA A 46 0.41 -3.02 3.04
C ALA A 46 0.69 -2.13 1.81
N LEU A 47 1.19 -2.72 0.71
CA LEU A 47 1.40 -2.00 -0.56
C LEU A 47 0.09 -1.45 -1.12
N SER A 48 -1.02 -2.20 -0.99
CA SER A 48 -2.33 -1.77 -1.48
C SER A 48 -2.84 -0.53 -0.76
N ALA A 49 -2.90 -0.56 0.56
CA ALA A 49 -3.33 0.60 1.35
C ALA A 49 -2.37 1.81 1.15
N ALA A 50 -1.07 1.56 1.08
CA ALA A 50 -0.11 2.63 0.88
C ALA A 50 -0.18 3.24 -0.54
N ALA A 51 -0.49 2.45 -1.56
CA ALA A 51 -0.74 2.96 -2.91
C ALA A 51 -1.98 3.87 -2.94
N GLN A 52 -3.01 3.60 -2.14
CA GLN A 52 -4.17 4.50 -1.99
C GLN A 52 -3.76 5.84 -1.37
N VAL A 53 -2.90 5.84 -0.34
CA VAL A 53 -2.29 7.08 0.21
C VAL A 53 -1.59 7.85 -0.92
N GLY A 54 -0.78 7.13 -1.72
CA GLY A 54 -0.12 7.67 -2.91
C GLY A 54 -1.10 8.28 -3.91
N ALA A 55 -2.18 7.61 -4.25
CA ALA A 55 -3.19 8.07 -5.21
C ALA A 55 -4.02 9.27 -4.71
N ILE A 56 -4.21 9.41 -3.40
CA ILE A 56 -4.85 10.59 -2.79
C ILE A 56 -3.93 11.81 -2.94
N LEU A 57 -2.64 11.65 -2.59
CA LEU A 57 -1.68 12.75 -2.54
C LEU A 57 -1.06 13.09 -3.90
N TRP A 58 -0.75 12.10 -4.74
CA TRP A 58 -0.15 12.23 -6.08
C TRP A 58 -1.03 11.58 -7.17
N PRO A 59 -2.24 12.10 -7.42
CA PRO A 59 -3.15 11.49 -8.38
C PRO A 59 -2.62 11.53 -9.82
N SER A 60 -2.78 10.42 -10.54
CA SER A 60 -2.48 10.29 -11.97
C SER A 60 -3.37 11.20 -12.84
N ARG A 61 -4.66 11.29 -12.49
CA ARG A 61 -5.70 12.01 -13.25
C ARG A 61 -5.56 13.53 -13.14
N ALA A 62 -5.53 14.22 -14.29
CA ALA A 62 -5.38 15.68 -14.37
C ALA A 62 -6.40 16.45 -13.50
N ARG A 63 -7.68 16.04 -13.50
CA ARG A 63 -8.74 16.68 -12.70
C ARG A 63 -8.52 16.65 -11.19
N ALA A 64 -7.73 15.69 -10.70
CA ALA A 64 -7.47 15.50 -9.27
C ALA A 64 -6.14 16.13 -8.82
N ARG A 65 -5.29 16.63 -9.73
CA ARG A 65 -3.96 17.19 -9.39
C ARG A 65 -4.04 18.32 -8.37
N ARG A 66 -4.96 19.28 -8.59
CA ARG A 66 -5.20 20.39 -7.65
C ARG A 66 -5.56 19.91 -6.24
N ARG A 67 -6.30 18.79 -6.11
CA ARG A 67 -6.61 18.19 -4.80
C ARG A 67 -5.32 17.70 -4.13
N GLY A 68 -4.51 16.93 -4.86
CA GLY A 68 -3.24 16.41 -4.35
C GLY A 68 -2.29 17.52 -3.91
N GLU A 69 -2.12 18.56 -4.73
CA GLU A 69 -1.30 19.75 -4.41
C GLU A 69 -1.73 20.42 -3.11
N VAL A 70 -3.03 20.72 -2.95
CA VAL A 70 -3.56 21.35 -1.73
C VAL A 70 -3.33 20.46 -0.50
N LEU A 71 -3.53 19.14 -0.61
CA LEU A 71 -3.28 18.22 0.50
C LEU A 71 -1.80 18.19 0.88
N ARG A 72 -0.89 18.09 -0.10
CA ARG A 72 0.56 18.07 0.15
C ARG A 72 1.06 19.37 0.75
N GLU A 73 0.55 20.51 0.27
CA GLU A 73 0.88 21.83 0.83
C GLU A 73 0.46 21.92 2.30
N LYS A 74 -0.77 21.54 2.63
CA LYS A 74 -1.29 21.57 4.01
C LYS A 74 -0.56 20.60 4.94
N LEU A 75 -0.18 19.43 4.44
CA LEU A 75 0.61 18.45 5.17
C LEU A 75 2.10 18.79 5.19
N GLN A 76 2.54 19.81 4.45
CA GLN A 76 3.95 20.21 4.28
C GLN A 76 4.83 19.05 3.80
N LEU A 77 4.34 18.29 2.82
CA LEU A 77 5.08 17.19 2.21
C LEU A 77 5.93 17.69 1.02
N PRO A 78 7.17 17.20 0.87
CA PRO A 78 7.99 17.54 -0.29
C PRO A 78 7.41 16.93 -1.56
N GLU A 79 7.69 17.54 -2.72
CA GLU A 79 7.27 17.01 -4.02
C GLU A 79 7.94 15.65 -4.32
N SER A 80 9.22 15.52 -3.95
CA SER A 80 10.01 14.28 -4.08
C SER A 80 9.84 13.37 -2.87
N HIS A 81 8.63 12.86 -2.65
CA HIS A 81 8.33 11.92 -1.58
C HIS A 81 8.39 10.46 -2.06
N ALA A 82 8.70 9.51 -1.18
CA ALA A 82 8.82 8.08 -1.54
C ALA A 82 7.53 7.48 -2.14
N LEU A 83 6.37 7.89 -1.62
CA LEU A 83 5.05 7.48 -2.14
C LEU A 83 4.62 8.23 -3.41
N GLY A 84 5.39 9.23 -3.84
CA GLY A 84 5.13 9.99 -5.07
C GLY A 84 5.63 9.30 -6.34
N ASP A 85 6.27 8.13 -6.24
CA ASP A 85 6.63 7.34 -7.42
C ASP A 85 5.36 6.91 -8.17
N ARG A 86 5.26 7.35 -9.42
CA ARG A 86 4.13 7.04 -10.30
C ARG A 86 3.91 5.53 -10.45
N ARG A 87 4.98 4.72 -10.49
CA ARG A 87 4.87 3.26 -10.59
C ARG A 87 4.19 2.64 -9.38
N PHE A 88 4.37 3.26 -8.22
CA PHE A 88 3.76 2.84 -6.97
C PHE A 88 2.28 3.26 -6.89
N VAL A 89 1.96 4.51 -7.25
CA VAL A 89 0.58 5.00 -7.29
C VAL A 89 -0.29 4.18 -8.24
N GLU A 90 0.26 3.89 -9.42
CA GLU A 90 -0.46 3.12 -10.44
C GLU A 90 -0.42 1.60 -10.16
N LEU A 91 0.17 1.12 -9.06
CA LEU A 91 0.36 -0.33 -8.82
C LEU A 91 -0.94 -1.12 -8.95
N TRP A 92 -2.05 -0.55 -8.49
CA TRP A 92 -3.39 -1.16 -8.54
C TRP A 92 -4.34 -0.45 -9.53
N GLU A 93 -3.94 0.69 -10.08
CA GLU A 93 -4.66 1.27 -11.22
C GLU A 93 -4.33 0.42 -12.46
N HIS A 94 -5.36 -0.07 -13.16
CA HIS A 94 -5.19 -0.94 -14.33
C HIS A 94 -4.44 -2.25 -14.00
N ALA A 95 -4.74 -2.85 -12.83
CA ALA A 95 -4.06 -4.05 -12.35
C ALA A 95 -4.22 -5.26 -13.30
N ASP A 96 -5.33 -5.31 -14.04
CA ASP A 96 -5.65 -6.25 -15.10
C ASP A 96 -4.77 -6.02 -16.33
N GLU A 97 -4.74 -4.81 -16.89
CA GLU A 97 -3.89 -4.45 -18.04
C GLU A 97 -2.41 -4.70 -17.74
N LYS A 98 -1.97 -4.34 -16.52
CA LYS A 98 -0.59 -4.58 -16.06
C LYS A 98 -0.27 -6.06 -15.86
N LEU A 99 -1.27 -6.87 -15.52
CA LEU A 99 -1.07 -8.32 -15.44
C LEU A 99 -0.88 -8.89 -16.84
N ASP A 100 -1.70 -8.49 -17.79
CA ASP A 100 -1.59 -8.92 -19.19
C ASP A 100 -0.24 -8.53 -19.79
N ASP A 101 0.21 -7.29 -19.55
CA ASP A 101 1.51 -6.83 -20.03
C ASP A 101 2.65 -7.60 -19.36
N TRP A 102 2.56 -7.85 -18.05
CA TRP A 102 3.55 -8.69 -17.36
C TRP A 102 3.59 -10.12 -17.93
N VAL A 103 2.44 -10.74 -18.17
CA VAL A 103 2.33 -12.08 -18.81
C VAL A 103 2.94 -12.09 -20.21
N LYS A 104 2.72 -11.04 -21.01
CA LYS A 104 3.36 -10.90 -22.34
C LYS A 104 4.88 -10.79 -22.23
N THR A 105 5.38 -9.99 -21.29
CA THR A 105 6.84 -9.77 -21.12
C THR A 105 7.59 -10.98 -20.58
N THR A 106 6.91 -11.85 -19.82
CA THR A 106 7.50 -13.05 -19.20
C THR A 106 7.30 -14.31 -20.05
N LYS A 107 6.72 -14.19 -21.24
CA LYS A 107 6.44 -15.31 -22.13
C LYS A 107 7.73 -16.04 -22.54
N GLY A 108 7.79 -17.33 -22.23
CA GLY A 108 8.96 -18.18 -22.53
C GLY A 108 10.08 -18.08 -21.50
N GLU A 109 9.89 -17.29 -20.44
CA GLU A 109 10.83 -17.19 -19.32
C GLU A 109 10.45 -18.13 -18.18
N ARG A 110 11.40 -18.39 -17.28
CA ARG A 110 11.12 -19.08 -16.02
C ARG A 110 10.57 -18.07 -15.02
N VAL A 111 9.39 -18.34 -14.49
CA VAL A 111 8.70 -17.46 -13.54
C VAL A 111 8.83 -18.01 -12.12
N LEU A 112 9.18 -17.13 -11.18
CA LEU A 112 9.11 -17.41 -9.75
C LEU A 112 7.82 -16.81 -9.19
N PHE A 113 6.91 -17.66 -8.68
CA PHE A 113 5.60 -17.19 -8.23
C PHE A 113 5.63 -16.57 -6.83
N ASP A 114 5.99 -17.36 -5.82
CA ASP A 114 5.95 -16.97 -4.41
C ASP A 114 7.23 -17.43 -3.72
N PHE A 115 7.96 -16.49 -3.12
CA PHE A 115 9.16 -16.80 -2.35
C PHE A 115 9.35 -15.82 -1.20
N VAL A 116 9.89 -16.31 -0.09
CA VAL A 116 10.28 -15.49 1.05
C VAL A 116 11.59 -16.03 1.59
N GLY A 117 12.62 -15.18 1.60
CA GLY A 117 13.97 -15.54 2.02
C GLY A 117 15.02 -14.76 1.26
N ASP A 118 16.30 -15.13 1.40
CA ASP A 118 17.37 -14.50 0.64
C ASP A 118 17.34 -14.95 -0.83
N PRO A 119 17.17 -14.03 -1.81
CA PRO A 119 17.17 -14.37 -3.23
C PRO A 119 18.42 -15.13 -3.70
N LYS A 120 19.57 -14.97 -3.02
CA LYS A 120 20.82 -15.68 -3.34
C LYS A 120 20.73 -17.19 -3.13
N THR A 121 19.76 -17.64 -2.32
CA THR A 121 19.51 -19.07 -2.11
C THR A 121 18.76 -19.72 -3.28
N ILE A 122 18.18 -18.90 -4.17
CA ILE A 122 17.46 -19.35 -5.34
C ILE A 122 18.46 -19.70 -6.44
N ASN A 123 18.86 -20.96 -6.52
CA ASN A 123 19.69 -21.46 -7.61
C ASN A 123 18.82 -21.78 -8.84
N LEU A 124 18.26 -20.74 -9.47
CA LEU A 124 17.51 -20.84 -10.72
C LEU A 124 18.27 -20.14 -11.85
N PRO A 125 19.09 -20.88 -12.63
CA PRO A 125 19.82 -20.32 -13.75
C PRO A 125 18.86 -19.63 -14.74
N GLY A 126 19.17 -18.38 -15.10
CA GLY A 126 18.40 -17.60 -16.06
C GLY A 126 17.12 -16.95 -15.53
N LEU A 127 16.87 -16.96 -14.21
CA LEU A 127 15.79 -16.18 -13.61
C LEU A 127 16.10 -14.68 -13.74
N LYS A 128 15.23 -13.93 -14.43
CA LYS A 128 15.30 -12.46 -14.48
C LYS A 128 14.45 -11.87 -13.37
N GLU A 129 14.84 -10.70 -12.88
CA GLU A 129 14.07 -9.96 -11.86
C GLU A 129 12.64 -9.64 -12.35
N SER A 130 12.49 -9.35 -13.65
CA SER A 130 11.18 -9.13 -14.28
C SER A 130 10.25 -10.35 -14.26
N SER A 131 10.80 -11.56 -14.17
CA SER A 131 10.06 -12.83 -14.14
C SER A 131 9.65 -13.25 -12.72
N VAL A 132 9.89 -12.41 -11.71
CA VAL A 132 9.46 -12.65 -10.32
C VAL A 132 8.07 -12.07 -10.10
N TYR A 133 7.10 -12.92 -9.76
CA TYR A 133 5.74 -12.49 -9.48
C TYR A 133 5.61 -11.92 -8.06
N ARG A 134 6.00 -12.67 -7.03
CA ARG A 134 6.04 -12.20 -5.63
C ARG A 134 7.27 -12.78 -4.93
N LEU A 135 8.06 -11.89 -4.33
CA LEU A 135 9.20 -12.28 -3.51
C LEU A 135 9.37 -11.30 -2.36
N TYR A 136 9.62 -11.79 -1.15
CA TYR A 136 10.13 -10.95 -0.07
C TYR A 136 11.57 -11.33 0.27
N ASP A 137 12.50 -10.39 0.10
CA ASP A 137 13.89 -10.52 0.52
C ASP A 137 14.03 -10.14 2.00
N THR A 138 14.28 -11.15 2.84
CA THR A 138 14.43 -10.97 4.29
C THR A 138 15.69 -10.19 4.69
N THR A 139 16.70 -10.14 3.82
CA THR A 139 17.97 -9.46 4.06
C THR A 139 17.87 -7.97 3.70
N SER A 140 17.33 -7.65 2.53
CA SER A 140 17.20 -6.26 2.06
C SER A 140 15.88 -5.59 2.44
N GLN A 141 14.91 -6.35 2.97
CA GLN A 141 13.55 -5.89 3.29
C GLN A 141 12.80 -5.35 2.07
N ILE A 142 13.05 -5.94 0.91
CA ILE A 142 12.42 -5.58 -0.35
C ILE A 142 11.34 -6.60 -0.69
N LEU A 143 10.11 -6.12 -0.87
CA LEU A 143 9.01 -6.89 -1.43
C LEU A 143 8.96 -6.62 -2.94
N VAL A 144 9.26 -7.63 -3.73
CA VAL A 144 9.11 -7.62 -5.19
C VAL A 144 7.69 -8.05 -5.54
N PHE A 145 7.01 -7.26 -6.36
CA PHE A 145 5.72 -7.57 -6.93
C PHE A 145 5.76 -7.31 -8.44
N ARG A 146 5.56 -8.36 -9.25
CA ARG A 146 5.61 -8.35 -10.72
C ARG A 146 6.88 -7.68 -11.26
N GLY A 147 8.03 -8.07 -10.69
CA GLY A 147 9.35 -7.57 -11.05
C GLY A 147 9.68 -6.15 -10.57
N VAL A 148 8.84 -5.53 -9.74
CA VAL A 148 9.12 -4.22 -9.14
C VAL A 148 9.38 -4.38 -7.64
N GLY A 149 10.56 -3.97 -7.19
CA GLY A 149 10.96 -3.99 -5.78
C GLY A 149 10.48 -2.77 -4.99
N TYR A 150 9.88 -3.02 -3.82
CA TYR A 150 9.42 -2.02 -2.86
C TYR A 150 10.10 -2.24 -1.51
N ASN A 151 10.85 -1.24 -1.02
CA ASN A 151 11.47 -1.32 0.30
C ASN A 151 10.42 -1.06 1.40
N LEU A 152 10.07 -2.08 2.18
CA LEU A 152 9.01 -2.00 3.19
C LEU A 152 9.38 -1.11 4.38
N GLY A 153 10.68 -1.02 4.72
CA GLY A 153 11.15 -0.13 5.79
C GLY A 153 10.97 1.35 5.44
N ASN A 154 11.29 1.74 4.21
CA ASN A 154 11.07 3.10 3.71
C ASN A 154 9.57 3.41 3.58
N LEU A 155 8.78 2.42 3.14
CA LEU A 155 7.33 2.53 3.09
C LEU A 155 6.74 2.82 4.48
N ALA A 156 7.14 2.06 5.49
CA ALA A 156 6.66 2.23 6.87
C ALA A 156 6.93 3.64 7.40
N LYS A 157 8.16 4.15 7.23
CA LYS A 157 8.55 5.50 7.65
C LYS A 157 7.74 6.59 6.93
N ALA A 158 7.54 6.44 5.62
CA ALA A 158 6.78 7.39 4.82
C ALA A 158 5.30 7.45 5.25
N ILE A 159 4.72 6.29 5.57
CA ILE A 159 3.34 6.18 6.02
C ILE A 159 3.16 6.75 7.43
N GLU A 160 4.10 6.47 8.34
CA GLU A 160 4.10 7.03 9.69
C GLU A 160 4.18 8.56 9.67
N GLU A 161 5.07 9.12 8.83
CA GLU A 161 5.20 10.55 8.66
C GLU A 161 3.88 11.20 8.21
N ILE A 162 3.25 10.65 7.18
CA ILE A 162 1.99 11.17 6.64
C ILE A 162 0.87 11.02 7.67
N GLY A 163 0.76 9.86 8.32
CA GLY A 163 -0.26 9.59 9.33
C GLY A 163 -0.19 10.58 10.49
N ARG A 164 1.01 10.81 11.03
CA ARG A 164 1.24 11.79 12.11
C ARG A 164 0.85 13.21 11.69
N ARG A 165 1.25 13.64 10.48
CA ARG A 165 0.91 14.98 9.97
C ARG A 165 -0.60 15.13 9.76
N ALA A 166 -1.25 14.09 9.26
CA ALA A 166 -2.70 14.08 9.04
C ALA A 166 -3.47 14.19 10.37
N GLU A 167 -3.05 13.46 11.40
CA GLU A 167 -3.66 13.49 12.71
C GLU A 167 -3.52 14.85 13.40
N VAL A 168 -2.32 15.44 13.39
CA VAL A 168 -2.08 16.79 13.95
C VAL A 168 -2.99 17.81 13.27
N LEU A 169 -3.08 17.77 11.94
CA LEU A 169 -3.89 18.71 11.18
C LEU A 169 -5.39 18.52 11.44
N MET A 170 -5.84 17.28 11.59
CA MET A 170 -7.24 16.96 11.90
C MET A 170 -7.64 17.50 13.27
N LYS A 171 -6.77 17.32 14.28
CA LYS A 171 -6.98 17.87 15.63
C LYS A 171 -7.08 19.39 15.61
N GLN A 172 -6.19 20.07 14.89
CA GLN A 172 -6.22 21.54 14.74
C GLN A 172 -7.53 22.04 14.14
N ILE A 173 -8.04 21.37 13.10
CA ILE A 173 -9.30 21.76 12.45
C ILE A 173 -10.49 21.54 13.40
N MET A 174 -10.51 20.44 14.14
CA MET A 174 -11.57 20.16 15.12
C MET A 174 -11.59 21.20 16.25
N GLU A 175 -10.44 21.54 16.82
CA GLU A 175 -10.32 22.56 17.87
C GLU A 175 -10.77 23.95 17.40
N GLN A 176 -10.39 24.33 16.17
CA GLN A 176 -10.85 25.59 15.56
C GLN A 176 -12.37 25.60 15.36
N SER A 177 -12.96 24.48 14.94
CA SER A 177 -14.41 24.37 14.75
C SER A 177 -15.19 24.48 16.06
N GLN A 178 -14.69 23.88 17.15
CA GLN A 178 -15.31 23.99 18.47
C GLN A 178 -15.22 25.41 19.03
N THR A 179 -14.08 26.07 18.86
CA THR A 179 -13.89 27.46 19.31
C THR A 179 -14.83 28.41 18.57
N ALA A 180 -15.02 28.21 17.26
CA ALA A 180 -15.95 29.00 16.46
C ALA A 180 -17.41 28.78 16.87
N GLN A 181 -17.82 27.55 17.19
CA GLN A 181 -19.17 27.24 17.68
C GLN A 181 -19.44 27.86 19.05
N ASN A 182 -18.48 27.78 19.97
CA ASN A 182 -18.61 28.38 21.31
C ASN A 182 -18.69 29.91 21.23
N ALA A 183 -17.92 30.55 20.34
CA ALA A 183 -17.97 31.99 20.12
C ALA A 183 -19.29 32.47 19.51
N GLN A 184 -20.00 31.62 18.76
CA GLN A 184 -21.32 31.93 18.20
C GLN A 184 -22.47 31.78 19.20
N ASN A 185 -22.24 31.13 20.35
CA ASN A 185 -23.28 30.93 21.37
C ASN A 185 -22.83 31.36 22.79
N PRO A 186 -22.40 32.63 22.99
CA PRO A 186 -21.82 33.08 24.26
C PRO A 186 -22.82 33.18 25.42
N ASN A 187 -24.13 33.15 25.15
CA ASN A 187 -25.21 33.38 26.14
C ASN A 187 -25.95 32.12 26.61
N GLY A 188 -25.49 30.91 26.26
CA GLY A 188 -26.21 29.67 26.55
C GLY A 188 -26.08 29.11 27.98
N GLN A 189 -25.35 29.78 28.91
CA GLN A 189 -24.93 29.15 30.18
C GLN A 189 -25.52 29.71 31.49
N ASP A 190 -26.41 30.70 31.46
CA ASP A 190 -27.00 31.27 32.69
C ASP A 190 -28.45 30.81 32.98
N SER A 191 -28.93 29.71 32.38
CA SER A 191 -30.31 29.25 32.60
C SER A 191 -30.43 27.76 32.87
N ALA A 192 -29.70 27.23 33.86
CA ALA A 192 -30.01 25.93 34.47
C ALA A 192 -29.35 25.74 35.84
N ASN A 193 -29.62 26.63 36.79
CA ASN A 193 -29.42 26.33 38.22
C ASN A 193 -30.75 26.58 38.96
N GLY A 194 -31.79 25.86 38.53
CA GLY A 194 -33.01 25.68 39.30
C GLY A 194 -32.81 24.51 40.27
N PRO A 195 -33.20 24.62 41.55
CA PRO A 195 -32.98 23.57 42.55
C PRO A 195 -33.71 22.27 42.16
N ALA A 196 -32.94 21.19 42.09
CA ALA A 196 -33.41 19.84 41.83
C ALA A 196 -34.34 19.37 42.95
N THR A 197 -35.62 19.17 42.63
CA THR A 197 -36.52 18.33 43.41
C THR A 197 -36.19 16.87 43.13
N SER A 198 -35.67 16.17 44.15
CA SER A 198 -35.37 14.74 44.17
C SER A 198 -36.62 13.89 43.86
N PRO A 199 -36.57 12.95 42.89
CA PRO A 199 -37.43 11.79 42.90
C PRO A 199 -36.78 10.63 43.69
N ALA A 200 -37.63 9.98 44.50
CA ALA A 200 -37.32 8.95 45.47
C ALA A 200 -36.75 7.64 44.88
N PRO A 201 -36.08 6.80 45.70
CA PRO A 201 -35.61 5.49 45.28
C PRO A 201 -36.74 4.44 45.37
N SER A 202 -37.21 3.94 44.22
CA SER A 202 -38.01 2.72 44.17
C SER A 202 -37.12 1.52 43.89
N ALA A 203 -36.89 0.74 44.94
CA ALA A 203 -36.40 -0.62 44.90
C ALA A 203 -37.47 -1.56 44.32
N SER A 204 -37.09 -2.43 43.38
CA SER A 204 -37.67 -3.76 43.17
C SER A 204 -36.76 -4.53 42.21
N GLY A 205 -36.29 -5.70 42.68
CA GLY A 205 -35.34 -6.56 41.99
C GLY A 205 -35.97 -7.47 40.92
N PRO A 206 -35.59 -8.75 40.87
CA PRO A 206 -34.82 -9.33 39.78
C PRO A 206 -35.67 -10.20 38.84
N GLN A 207 -35.28 -10.31 37.56
CA GLN A 207 -35.79 -11.39 36.72
C GLN A 207 -34.76 -11.90 35.71
N MET A 208 -34.33 -13.13 35.95
CA MET A 208 -33.69 -13.99 34.95
C MET A 208 -34.70 -14.32 33.85
N GLY A 209 -34.27 -14.26 32.59
CA GLY A 209 -35.03 -14.70 31.43
C GLY A 209 -34.09 -15.29 30.38
N LEU A 210 -33.82 -16.59 30.50
CA LEU A 210 -33.33 -17.44 29.42
C LEU A 210 -34.54 -17.79 28.54
N GLY A 211 -34.40 -17.66 27.22
CA GLY A 211 -35.29 -18.32 26.26
C GLY A 211 -35.60 -17.48 25.02
N GLY A 212 -35.44 -18.10 23.85
CA GLY A 212 -36.04 -17.58 22.61
C GLY A 212 -35.26 -17.93 21.35
N ALA A 213 -35.31 -19.21 20.94
CA ALA A 213 -35.06 -19.60 19.56
C ALA A 213 -36.12 -18.96 18.65
N GLY A 214 -35.69 -18.26 17.61
CA GLY A 214 -36.55 -17.68 16.59
C GLY A 214 -36.32 -18.36 15.26
N GLU A 215 -37.12 -19.38 14.96
CA GLU A 215 -37.43 -19.82 13.61
C GLU A 215 -38.29 -18.73 12.94
N GLY A 216 -37.80 -18.19 11.82
CA GLY A 216 -38.54 -17.27 10.95
C GLY A 216 -38.54 -17.82 9.53
N ARG A 217 -39.66 -18.45 9.16
CA ARG A 217 -39.96 -19.02 7.84
C ARG A 217 -40.91 -18.07 7.08
N ALA A 218 -40.70 -18.02 5.77
CA ALA A 218 -41.56 -17.56 4.67
C ALA A 218 -41.71 -16.05 4.44
N GLU A 219 -41.25 -15.58 3.27
CA GLU A 219 -42.15 -15.23 2.15
C GLU A 219 -41.37 -15.24 0.82
N GLU A 220 -41.78 -16.15 -0.08
CA GLU A 220 -41.50 -16.10 -1.51
C GLU A 220 -42.39 -15.04 -2.17
N PRO A 221 -41.90 -14.34 -3.21
CA PRO A 221 -42.73 -13.97 -4.33
C PRO A 221 -42.41 -14.85 -5.53
N ALA A 222 -43.47 -15.48 -6.06
CA ALA A 222 -43.50 -16.13 -7.35
C ALA A 222 -43.03 -15.18 -8.45
N ASN A 223 -42.07 -15.61 -9.26
CA ASN A 223 -41.89 -15.09 -10.60
C ASN A 223 -41.79 -16.27 -11.57
N ASP A 224 -42.89 -16.44 -12.29
CA ASP A 224 -43.12 -17.40 -13.35
C ASP A 224 -42.69 -16.74 -14.67
N SER A 225 -41.77 -17.36 -15.40
CA SER A 225 -41.82 -17.58 -16.86
C SER A 225 -40.42 -17.75 -17.48
N ALA A 226 -40.25 -18.92 -18.12
CA ALA A 226 -39.61 -19.22 -19.40
C ALA A 226 -38.19 -18.68 -19.66
N ASP A 227 -37.23 -19.35 -20.28
CA ASP A 227 -37.13 -20.55 -21.11
C ASP A 227 -35.60 -20.81 -21.20
N ASP A 228 -35.15 -21.79 -21.98
CA ASP A 228 -33.74 -22.15 -22.28
C ASP A 228 -33.05 -23.13 -21.32
N THR A 229 -33.51 -24.37 -21.43
CA THR A 229 -32.71 -25.57 -21.19
C THR A 229 -31.65 -25.75 -22.27
N ASP A 230 -30.37 -25.54 -21.93
CA ASP A 230 -29.25 -26.05 -22.73
C ASP A 230 -28.36 -26.98 -21.89
N SER A 231 -28.67 -28.28 -22.02
CA SER A 231 -27.75 -29.41 -22.14
C SER A 231 -26.39 -29.31 -21.43
N ILE A 232 -26.35 -29.60 -20.12
CA ILE A 232 -25.12 -30.02 -19.44
C ILE A 232 -25.13 -31.55 -19.34
N SER A 233 -24.24 -32.17 -20.10
CA SER A 233 -23.98 -33.61 -20.08
C SER A 233 -23.46 -34.08 -18.71
N PRO A 234 -23.82 -35.29 -18.23
CA PRO A 234 -23.39 -35.79 -16.94
C PRO A 234 -21.91 -36.20 -16.94
N LEU A 235 -21.15 -35.69 -15.96
CA LEU A 235 -19.83 -36.19 -15.60
C LEU A 235 -19.94 -37.67 -15.19
N LYS A 236 -19.15 -38.50 -15.86
CA LYS A 236 -18.94 -39.90 -15.50
C LYS A 236 -18.25 -39.99 -14.14
N THR A 237 -18.91 -40.71 -13.25
CA THR A 237 -18.38 -41.32 -12.04
C THR A 237 -17.29 -42.33 -12.41
N GLU A 238 -16.03 -42.05 -12.05
CA GLU A 238 -14.97 -43.06 -11.98
C GLU A 238 -14.72 -43.48 -10.53
N ALA A 239 -14.30 -44.73 -10.42
CA ALA A 239 -14.39 -45.63 -9.29
C ALA A 239 -13.23 -45.44 -8.25
N PRO A 240 -13.26 -46.17 -7.11
CA PRO A 240 -12.49 -45.85 -5.91
C PRO A 240 -11.01 -46.25 -6.00
N LEU A 241 -10.15 -45.39 -5.46
CA LEU A 241 -8.73 -45.66 -5.26
C LEU A 241 -8.53 -46.66 -4.11
N ALA A 242 -7.73 -47.68 -4.39
CA ALA A 242 -7.37 -48.77 -3.49
C ALA A 242 -6.43 -48.33 -2.36
N ASP A 243 -6.49 -49.10 -1.27
CA ASP A 243 -5.64 -49.15 -0.09
C ASP A 243 -4.15 -48.91 -0.36
N GLU A 244 -3.54 -47.97 0.39
CA GLU A 244 -2.12 -48.04 0.75
C GLU A 244 -1.99 -48.22 2.27
N PRO A 245 -1.22 -49.23 2.73
CA PRO A 245 -1.05 -49.50 4.15
C PRO A 245 -0.02 -48.59 4.80
N ALA A 246 -0.34 -48.19 6.03
CA ALA A 246 0.53 -47.52 6.97
C ALA A 246 1.88 -48.24 7.14
N SER A 247 2.97 -47.54 6.87
CA SER A 247 4.31 -47.93 7.32
C SER A 247 4.74 -47.01 8.47
N GLN A 248 4.63 -47.56 9.67
CA GLN A 248 5.24 -47.05 10.88
C GLN A 248 6.77 -47.24 10.78
N ALA A 249 7.54 -46.17 11.01
CA ALA A 249 8.95 -46.28 11.37
C ALA A 249 9.16 -45.64 12.75
N PRO A 250 9.94 -46.29 13.63
CA PRO A 250 9.94 -46.00 15.06
C PRO A 250 10.82 -44.81 15.44
N ALA A 251 10.35 -44.09 16.45
CA ALA A 251 11.15 -43.19 17.27
C ALA A 251 12.23 -43.98 18.02
N THR A 252 13.49 -43.58 17.86
CA THR A 252 14.56 -43.95 18.78
C THR A 252 14.93 -42.75 19.65
N GLU A 253 14.63 -42.94 20.92
CA GLU A 253 14.93 -42.05 22.03
C GLU A 253 16.32 -42.37 22.61
N ALA A 254 17.02 -41.31 23.03
CA ALA A 254 17.96 -41.24 24.15
C ALA A 254 19.30 -42.02 24.10
N LYS A 255 20.43 -41.29 24.18
CA LYS A 255 21.16 -41.04 25.46
C LYS A 255 22.57 -40.45 25.24
N LYS A 256 22.80 -39.34 25.95
CA LYS A 256 23.90 -39.14 26.94
C LYS A 256 25.34 -38.95 26.42
N ALA A 257 25.89 -37.75 26.63
CA ALA A 257 26.96 -37.50 27.62
C ALA A 257 27.41 -36.01 27.62
N GLU A 258 27.29 -35.38 28.80
CA GLU A 258 28.15 -34.30 29.31
C GLU A 258 29.64 -34.74 29.21
N THR A 259 30.67 -33.89 29.11
CA THR A 259 31.09 -32.83 30.06
C THR A 259 32.22 -31.96 29.42
N PRO A 260 32.71 -30.89 30.09
CA PRO A 260 33.27 -29.69 29.48
C PRO A 260 34.80 -29.68 29.40
N VAL A 261 35.35 -28.83 28.53
CA VAL A 261 36.72 -28.36 28.67
C VAL A 261 36.71 -26.85 28.89
N GLU A 262 36.87 -26.51 30.16
CA GLU A 262 37.28 -25.21 30.67
C GLU A 262 38.81 -25.11 30.55
N ALA A 263 39.31 -24.14 29.78
CA ALA A 263 40.63 -23.56 30.01
C ALA A 263 40.69 -22.12 29.46
N LYS A 264 40.97 -21.23 30.41
CA LYS A 264 40.99 -19.77 30.46
C LYS A 264 42.23 -19.17 29.73
N PRO A 265 42.58 -17.86 29.88
CA PRO A 265 42.62 -16.89 28.79
C PRO A 265 44.04 -16.36 28.46
N GLU A 266 44.25 -15.84 27.25
CA GLU A 266 45.42 -14.97 26.98
C GLU A 266 44.99 -13.54 26.71
N THR A 267 45.01 -12.75 27.78
CA THR A 267 45.17 -11.30 27.76
C THR A 267 46.60 -10.94 27.36
N LYS A 268 46.78 -10.24 26.23
CA LYS A 268 48.00 -9.46 25.99
C LYS A 268 47.71 -8.19 25.17
N ALA A 269 47.53 -7.10 25.89
CA ALA A 269 47.85 -5.72 25.50
C ALA A 269 48.47 -5.07 26.76
N PRO A 270 49.24 -3.97 26.71
CA PRO A 270 49.36 -3.00 25.61
C PRO A 270 50.81 -2.59 25.27
N ALA A 271 51.03 -2.06 24.06
CA ALA A 271 52.23 -1.28 23.75
C ALA A 271 51.83 0.06 23.11
N LYS A 272 52.55 1.07 23.57
CA LYS A 272 52.34 2.52 23.51
C LYS A 272 52.30 3.12 22.10
N ALA A 273 51.42 4.10 21.98
CA ALA A 273 51.61 5.45 21.44
C ALA A 273 52.79 5.69 20.49
N GLU A 274 52.47 6.06 19.25
CA GLU A 274 53.28 7.02 18.50
C GLU A 274 52.36 7.98 17.71
N THR A 275 52.41 9.24 18.13
CA THR A 275 51.86 10.42 17.49
C THR A 275 52.54 10.72 16.17
N ARG A 276 51.79 10.81 15.06
CA ARG A 276 52.26 11.57 13.88
C ARG A 276 51.10 12.10 13.03
N ALA A 277 50.81 13.39 13.20
CA ALA A 277 50.33 14.30 12.16
C ALA A 277 51.39 15.43 12.05
N PRO A 278 51.41 16.32 11.03
CA PRO A 278 50.51 16.44 9.88
C PRO A 278 51.25 16.53 8.53
N ALA A 279 50.59 16.21 7.42
CA ALA A 279 51.06 16.58 6.08
C ALA A 279 50.00 17.41 5.35
N LYS A 280 50.35 18.68 5.14
CA LYS A 280 49.68 19.70 4.32
C LYS A 280 49.35 19.16 2.93
N ALA A 281 48.08 19.27 2.53
CA ALA A 281 47.70 19.31 1.11
C ALA A 281 47.82 20.77 0.60
N PRO A 282 48.47 21.02 -0.55
CA PRO A 282 48.61 22.36 -1.09
C PRO A 282 47.36 22.84 -1.83
N ALA A 283 47.13 24.15 -1.72
CA ALA A 283 46.09 24.89 -2.40
C ALA A 283 46.53 25.38 -3.79
N LYS A 284 45.54 25.48 -4.68
CA LYS A 284 45.39 26.40 -5.84
C LYS A 284 46.33 26.26 -7.06
N SER A 285 45.74 25.85 -8.18
CA SER A 285 45.62 26.61 -9.45
C SER A 285 44.66 25.79 -10.34
N GLY A 286 43.77 26.27 -11.19
CA GLY A 286 43.64 27.53 -11.92
C GLY A 286 43.17 27.14 -13.34
N ALA A 287 42.24 27.92 -13.92
CA ALA A 287 41.74 27.85 -15.30
C ALA A 287 40.69 26.76 -15.60
N LYS A 288 39.64 26.97 -16.42
CA LYS A 288 39.20 28.13 -17.22
C LYS A 288 37.74 27.87 -17.61
N ALA A 289 36.87 28.87 -17.44
CA ALA A 289 35.60 28.93 -18.17
C ALA A 289 35.86 29.17 -19.67
N PRO A 290 34.89 28.84 -20.53
CA PRO A 290 34.53 29.80 -21.56
C PRO A 290 33.04 30.13 -21.51
N ALA A 291 32.77 31.40 -21.29
CA ALA A 291 31.52 32.04 -21.64
C ALA A 291 31.62 32.66 -23.04
N LYS A 292 30.46 32.74 -23.71
CA LYS A 292 30.10 33.57 -24.87
C LYS A 292 30.59 33.14 -26.25
N ALA A 293 29.64 32.69 -27.06
CA ALA A 293 29.41 33.27 -28.37
C ALA A 293 27.89 33.39 -28.63
N ALA A 294 27.38 34.61 -28.52
CA ALA A 294 26.14 35.03 -29.15
C ALA A 294 26.47 35.48 -30.57
N ALA A 295 25.71 35.04 -31.58
CA ALA A 295 25.54 35.77 -32.83
C ALA A 295 24.44 35.16 -33.71
N LYS A 296 23.58 36.06 -34.20
CA LYS A 296 22.85 36.05 -35.49
C LYS A 296 21.51 35.32 -35.56
N THR A 297 20.50 36.12 -35.23
CA THR A 297 19.34 36.39 -36.08
C THR A 297 19.60 36.16 -37.58
N SER A 298 18.75 35.36 -38.23
CA SER A 298 18.42 35.55 -39.64
C SER A 298 16.95 35.23 -39.87
N ASP A 299 16.27 36.24 -40.40
CA ASP A 299 14.97 36.20 -41.05
C ASP A 299 14.87 35.05 -42.07
N ALA A 300 13.75 34.33 -42.04
CA ALA A 300 13.18 33.72 -43.25
C ALA A 300 11.70 33.36 -43.07
N LYS A 301 10.85 34.30 -43.49
CA LYS A 301 9.85 34.08 -44.55
C LYS A 301 8.79 32.98 -44.33
N LYS A 302 7.62 33.46 -43.90
CA LYS A 302 6.26 32.97 -44.19
C LYS A 302 6.14 32.38 -45.61
N PRO A 303 5.36 31.28 -45.77
CA PRO A 303 4.40 31.26 -46.86
C PRO A 303 2.99 30.94 -46.36
N THR A 304 2.09 31.83 -46.74
CA THR A 304 0.64 31.65 -46.84
C THR A 304 0.27 30.61 -47.91
N LYS A 305 -0.70 29.75 -47.62
CA LYS A 305 -1.72 29.15 -48.54
C LYS A 305 -2.67 28.34 -47.65
N SER A 306 -3.92 28.74 -47.39
CA SER A 306 -5.09 28.81 -48.28
C SER A 306 -5.43 27.48 -48.97
N ALA A 307 -6.47 26.81 -48.48
CA ALA A 307 -7.51 26.05 -49.21
C ALA A 307 -8.34 25.28 -48.15
N ALA A 308 -9.51 25.77 -47.70
CA ALA A 308 -10.80 25.62 -48.38
C ALA A 308 -11.02 24.18 -48.91
N SER A 309 -11.70 23.34 -48.13
CA SER A 309 -12.37 22.14 -48.65
C SER A 309 -13.82 22.12 -48.17
N LYS A 310 -14.69 22.43 -49.14
CA LYS A 310 -16.14 22.25 -49.13
C LYS A 310 -16.48 20.79 -48.86
N LYS A 311 -17.39 20.56 -47.93
CA LYS A 311 -18.11 19.28 -47.76
C LYS A 311 -19.41 19.38 -48.58
N PRO A 312 -19.67 18.51 -49.58
CA PRO A 312 -20.95 18.50 -50.27
C PRO A 312 -22.00 17.70 -49.51
N ALA A 313 -23.24 18.18 -49.60
CA ALA A 313 -24.45 17.58 -49.07
C ALA A 313 -24.78 16.26 -49.76
N ALA A 314 -25.19 15.27 -48.99
CA ALA A 314 -25.76 14.03 -49.48
C ALA A 314 -27.20 14.28 -49.99
N LYS A 315 -27.44 13.91 -51.25
CA LYS A 315 -28.77 13.82 -51.85
C LYS A 315 -29.49 12.57 -51.33
N SER A 316 -30.72 12.76 -50.87
CA SER A 316 -31.73 11.72 -50.74
C SER A 316 -32.14 11.21 -52.12
N GLY A 317 -31.84 9.95 -52.41
CA GLY A 317 -32.38 9.20 -53.54
C GLY A 317 -33.60 8.41 -53.09
N LYS A 318 -34.71 8.70 -53.75
CA LYS A 318 -35.99 7.97 -53.75
C LYS A 318 -35.87 6.79 -54.74
N ASP A 319 -36.80 5.84 -54.64
CA ASP A 319 -37.15 4.79 -55.61
C ASP A 319 -36.57 3.38 -55.31
N THR A 320 -37.31 2.56 -54.57
CA THR A 320 -38.14 1.47 -55.11
C THR A 320 -39.06 0.91 -54.02
#